data_AF-A0A5K0VWY4-F1
#
_entry.id   AF-A0A5K0VWY4-F1
#
_cell.length_a   1.000
_cell.length_b   1.000
_cell.length_c   1.000
_cell.angle_alpha   90.00
_cell.angle_beta   90.00
_cell.angle_gamma   90.00
#
_symmetry.space_group_name_H-M   'P 1'
#
loop_
_entity.id
_entity.type
_entity.pdbx_description
1 polymer ?
#
loop_
_entity_poly.entity_id
_entity_poly.type
_entity_poly.pdbx_seq_one_letter_code
_entity_poly.pdbx_strand_id
1 'polypeptide(L)' 'ILGNIVAPASPSSWAGQSTSHWLSFYQVQNLVIDGTGTIDGRGSAWWDCKRRSDQ' A
#
# COMPACT_ATOMS: atom_id res chain seq x y z
N ILE A 1 -18.78 -8.75 8.86
CA ILE A 1 -17.62 -7.83 8.97
C ILE A 1 -16.63 -8.28 7.89
N LEU A 2 -16.24 -7.40 6.95
CA LEU A 2 -15.25 -7.72 5.91
C LEU A 2 -13.87 -7.22 6.35
N GLY A 3 -12.82 -8.03 6.17
CA GLY A 3 -11.45 -7.71 6.59
C GLY A 3 -10.63 -7.01 5.52
N ASN A 4 -11.11 -5.90 4.94
CA ASN A 4 -10.44 -5.28 3.80
C ASN A 4 -9.57 -4.09 4.22
N ILE A 5 -8.28 -4.17 3.90
CA ILE A 5 -7.32 -3.05 3.97
C ILE A 5 -7.09 -2.57 2.55
N VAL A 6 -7.45 -1.32 2.26
CA VAL A 6 -7.42 -0.77 0.91
C VAL A 6 -6.61 0.53 0.90
N ALA A 7 -5.59 0.57 0.06
CA ALA A 7 -4.79 1.77 -0.14
C ALA A 7 -5.62 2.93 -0.73
N PRO A 8 -5.22 4.19 -0.51
CA PRO A 8 -5.69 5.30 -1.31
C PRO A 8 -5.42 5.05 -2.80
N ALA A 9 -6.38 5.40 -3.66
CA ALA A 9 -6.26 5.17 -5.10
C ALA A 9 -5.28 6.11 -5.81
N SER A 10 -5.00 7.29 -5.21
CA SER A 10 -4.14 8.30 -5.82
C SER A 10 -2.78 8.38 -5.10
N PRO A 11 -1.64 8.39 -5.83
CA PRO A 11 -0.35 8.73 -5.26
C PRO A 11 -0.32 10.10 -4.56
N SER A 12 -1.15 11.05 -5.00
CA SER A 12 -1.23 12.38 -4.36
C SER A 12 -1.76 12.32 -2.93
N SER A 13 -2.52 11.29 -2.57
CA SER A 13 -2.97 11.07 -1.18
C SER A 13 -1.82 10.77 -0.23
N TRP A 14 -0.63 10.48 -0.76
CA TRP A 14 0.61 10.24 -0.02
C TRP A 14 1.54 11.47 -0.02
N ALA A 15 1.08 12.62 -0.53
CA ALA A 15 1.87 13.85 -0.52
C ALA A 15 2.27 14.24 0.92
N GLY A 16 3.56 14.53 1.12
CA GLY A 16 4.14 14.83 2.43
C GLY A 16 4.35 13.61 3.34
N GLN A 17 4.05 12.40 2.88
CA GLN A 17 4.34 11.15 3.57
C GLN A 17 5.57 10.46 2.99
N SER A 18 6.17 9.57 3.76
CA SER A 18 7.23 8.68 3.26
C SER A 18 6.68 7.76 2.17
N THR A 19 7.37 7.71 1.04
CA THR A 19 7.02 6.83 -0.09
C THR A 19 7.71 5.47 -0.01
N SER A 20 8.53 5.24 1.01
CA SER A 20 9.33 4.01 1.15
C SER A 20 8.49 2.78 1.54
N HIS A 21 7.36 2.99 2.21
CA HIS A 21 6.52 1.91 2.72
C HIS A 21 5.05 2.24 2.56
N TRP A 22 4.29 1.31 1.99
CA TRP A 22 2.83 1.38 1.91
C TRP A 22 2.15 0.90 3.22
N LEU A 23 2.66 -0.20 3.79
CA LEU A 23 2.22 -0.79 5.05
C LEU A 23 3.45 -1.35 5.75
N SER A 24 3.70 -0.97 7.00
CA SER A 24 4.86 -1.42 7.77
C SER A 24 4.46 -2.00 9.13
N PHE A 25 5.08 -3.13 9.47
CA PHE A 25 5.10 -3.67 10.82
C PHE A 25 6.56 -3.61 11.29
N TYR A 26 6.85 -2.81 12.31
CA TYR A 26 8.21 -2.55 12.76
C TYR A 26 8.42 -3.03 14.20
N GLN A 27 9.51 -3.77 14.43
CA GLN A 27 9.88 -4.34 15.73
C GLN A 27 8.77 -5.18 16.41
N VAL A 28 8.02 -5.96 15.62
CA VAL A 28 6.94 -6.82 16.13
C VAL A 28 7.43 -8.26 16.26
N GLN A 29 7.17 -8.87 17.41
CA GLN A 29 7.39 -10.30 17.63
C GLN A 29 6.05 -11.04 17.55
N ASN A 30 6.01 -12.19 16.87
CA ASN A 30 4.82 -13.04 16.71
C ASN A 30 3.63 -12.38 15.98
N LEU A 31 3.87 -11.60 14.92
CA LEU A 31 2.80 -11.06 14.07
C LEU A 31 2.07 -12.19 13.34
N VAL A 32 0.74 -12.27 13.49
CA VAL A 32 -0.15 -13.16 12.73
C VAL A 32 -1.19 -12.30 12.01
N ILE A 33 -1.31 -12.50 10.70
CA ILE A 33 -2.37 -11.91 9.86
C ILE A 33 -3.21 -13.09 9.36
N ASP A 34 -4.46 -13.16 9.81
CA ASP A 34 -5.38 -14.26 9.49
C ASP A 34 -6.80 -13.72 9.24
N GLY A 35 -7.55 -14.41 8.41
CA GLY A 35 -8.91 -14.05 7.99
C GLY A 35 -9.13 -14.13 6.49
N THR A 36 -10.39 -13.95 6.07
CA THR A 36 -10.83 -14.05 4.67
C THR A 36 -10.82 -12.72 3.92
N GLY A 37 -10.29 -11.68 4.55
CA GLY A 37 -10.24 -10.33 4.00
C GLY A 37 -9.17 -10.12 2.93
N THR A 38 -9.10 -8.92 2.36
CA THR A 38 -8.16 -8.58 1.29
C THR A 38 -7.28 -7.39 1.66
N ILE A 39 -6.00 -7.47 1.30
CA ILE A 39 -5.05 -6.36 1.34
C ILE A 39 -4.87 -5.88 -0.11
N ASP A 40 -5.48 -4.75 -0.46
CA ASP A 40 -5.42 -4.13 -1.79
C ASP A 40 -4.50 -2.89 -1.78
N GLY A 41 -3.32 -3.03 -2.40
CA GLY A 41 -2.31 -1.97 -2.49
C GLY A 41 -2.57 -0.88 -3.51
N ARG A 42 -3.52 -1.07 -4.44
CA ARG A 42 -3.77 -0.15 -5.56
C ARG A 42 -2.49 0.35 -6.26
N GLY A 43 -1.53 -0.55 -6.45
CA GLY A 43 -0.17 -0.23 -6.93
C GLY A 43 -0.09 0.27 -8.38
N SER A 44 -1.11 0.03 -9.19
CA SER A 44 -1.11 0.38 -10.62
C SER A 44 -0.82 1.86 -10.88
N ALA A 45 -1.40 2.77 -10.09
CA ALA A 45 -1.16 4.20 -10.22
C ALA A 45 0.31 4.61 -9.98
N TRP A 46 1.03 3.84 -9.16
CA TRP A 46 2.46 4.05 -8.89
C TRP A 46 3.34 3.51 -10.02
N TRP A 47 3.02 2.33 -10.55
CA TRP A 47 3.79 1.72 -11.65
C TRP A 47 3.64 2.50 -12.96
N ASP A 48 2.43 3.01 -13.24
CA ASP A 48 2.19 3.85 -14.41
C ASP A 48 2.96 5.18 -14.36
N CYS A 49 3.15 5.76 -13.17
CA CYS A 49 3.98 6.95 -12.98
C CYS A 49 5.44 6.67 -13.35
N LYS A 50 5.99 5.53 -12.91
CA LYS A 50 7.38 5.12 -13.23
C LYS A 50 7.58 4.83 -14.71
N ARG A 51 6.64 4.15 -15.36
CA ARG A 51 6.71 3.89 -16.80
C ARG A 51 6.77 5.18 -17.63
N ARG A 52 6.15 6.27 -17.18
CA ARG A 52 6.21 7.58 -17.85
C ARG A 52 7.51 8.35 -17.59
N SER A 53 8.22 8.08 -16.49
CA SER A 53 9.50 8.74 -16.23
C SER A 53 10.68 8.12 -16.99
N ASP A 54 10.51 6.89 -17.47
CA ASP A 54 11.52 6.13 -18.20
C ASP A 54 11.35 6.22 -19.74
N GLN A 55 10.32 6.94 -20.21
CA GLN A 55 10.11 7.34 -21.61
C GLN A 55 10.58 8.78 -21.83
#